data_AF-A0A529WR13-F1
#
_entry.id   AF-A0A529WR13-F1
#
_cell.length_a   1.000
_cell.length_b   1.000
_cell.length_c   1.000
_cell.angle_alpha   90.00
_cell.angle_beta   90.00
_cell.angle_gamma   90.00
#
_symmetry.space_group_name_H-M   'P 1'
#
loop_
_entity.id
_entity.type
_entity.pdbx_description
1 polymer ?
#
loop_
_entity_poly.entity_id
_entity_poly.type
_entity_poly.pdbx_seq_one_letter_code
_entity_poly.pdbx_strand_id
1 'polypeptide(L)'
;MAVPTKNIPAPDLVPVRRALLSVFDKTGLVDFAKALAAAGVELVSTGGTAKAIAEAGLAVRDVSELTGFPEIMDGRVKTLHPSVHGALLGIRDDAEHAKAMRDHHIEPIDLVVSNLYPFEEVRRSGAGYASIVENIDIGGPAMIRASAKNHAYVAIVTDPADYASVVNALEMNVGSLSLDFRKKLAAKAFARTATYDAAISGWFAEELQIEHPTWRAFGGRLDQVMRYGENPHQNAGFYLSGDKRPGVATARQLQGKQLSYNNINDTDAAFELVGEFDPARSAAIAIIKHANPCGVAEGSSLKAAYAKALACDPVSAFGGIVAMNRILDAEAAEEIVKTFTEVIIAPDATDEAAAIVAAKKNLRLLVTGGLPDPRAAGTTVKSVAGGLLVQSRDNA
;
A
#
# COMPACT_ATOMS: atom_id res chain seq x y z
N MET A 1 27.02 12.56 -16.55
CA MET A 1 26.55 12.62 -17.95
C MET A 1 25.32 11.75 -18.07
N ALA A 2 24.21 12.26 -18.62
CA ALA A 2 23.01 11.46 -18.83
C ALA A 2 23.24 10.42 -19.94
N VAL A 3 22.56 9.28 -19.88
CA VAL A 3 22.64 8.25 -20.93
C VAL A 3 22.03 8.83 -22.22
N PRO A 4 22.74 8.82 -23.37
CA PRO A 4 22.22 9.39 -24.62
C PRO A 4 20.98 8.64 -25.10
N THR A 5 19.96 9.37 -25.58
CA THR A 5 18.73 8.77 -26.12
C THR A 5 18.93 8.34 -27.57
N LYS A 6 18.52 7.10 -27.90
CA LYS A 6 18.52 6.59 -29.28
C LYS A 6 17.25 6.98 -30.09
N ASN A 7 16.28 7.66 -29.47
CA ASN A 7 15.03 8.17 -30.08
C ASN A 7 14.26 7.14 -30.92
N ILE A 8 14.19 5.90 -30.45
CA ILE A 8 13.43 4.83 -31.12
C ILE A 8 11.96 4.95 -30.72
N PRO A 9 11.02 5.10 -31.68
CA PRO A 9 9.60 5.18 -31.36
C PRO A 9 9.11 3.92 -30.65
N ALA A 10 8.38 4.09 -29.55
CA ALA A 10 7.76 2.96 -28.86
C ALA A 10 6.55 2.44 -29.65
N PRO A 11 6.39 1.12 -29.82
CA PRO A 11 5.22 0.56 -30.49
C PRO A 11 3.96 0.77 -29.64
N ASP A 12 2.84 1.09 -30.30
CA ASP A 12 1.57 1.29 -29.61
C ASP A 12 1.06 -0.04 -29.03
N LEU A 13 0.94 -1.07 -29.84
CA LEU A 13 0.57 -2.42 -29.40
C LEU A 13 1.78 -3.36 -29.42
N VAL A 14 1.92 -4.16 -28.35
CA VAL A 14 2.92 -5.24 -28.28
C VAL A 14 2.21 -6.54 -27.96
N PRO A 15 2.29 -7.55 -28.84
CA PRO A 15 1.80 -8.90 -28.57
C PRO A 15 2.52 -9.52 -27.38
N VAL A 16 1.77 -10.12 -26.47
CA VAL A 16 2.32 -10.93 -25.38
C VAL A 16 2.47 -12.35 -25.88
N ARG A 17 3.71 -12.77 -26.12
CA ARG A 17 4.06 -14.14 -26.54
C ARG A 17 4.72 -14.92 -25.43
N ARG A 18 5.45 -14.23 -24.54
CA ARG A 18 6.12 -14.85 -23.39
C ARG A 18 5.91 -14.06 -22.12
N ALA A 19 5.52 -14.77 -21.06
CA ALA A 19 5.36 -14.22 -19.72
C ALA A 19 6.35 -14.86 -18.74
N LEU A 20 7.09 -14.05 -17.99
CA LEU A 20 7.91 -14.48 -16.86
C LEU A 20 7.17 -14.24 -15.54
N LEU A 21 6.82 -15.32 -14.83
CA LEU A 21 6.10 -15.27 -13.56
C LEU A 21 7.03 -15.68 -12.42
N SER A 22 7.24 -14.79 -11.46
CA SER A 22 8.05 -15.02 -10.25
C SER A 22 7.41 -14.31 -9.07
N VAL A 23 6.52 -14.98 -8.36
CA VAL A 23 5.72 -14.37 -7.28
C VAL A 23 5.94 -15.06 -5.94
N PHE A 24 6.05 -14.24 -4.89
CA PHE A 24 5.93 -14.70 -3.52
C PHE A 24 4.46 -15.03 -3.20
N ASP A 25 3.58 -14.02 -3.28
CA ASP A 25 2.13 -14.16 -3.12
C ASP A 25 1.51 -14.78 -4.39
N LYS A 26 0.89 -15.93 -4.22
CA LYS A 26 0.31 -16.75 -5.30
C LYS A 26 -1.20 -16.53 -5.46
N THR A 27 -1.77 -15.55 -4.78
CA THR A 27 -3.19 -15.19 -4.91
C THR A 27 -3.55 -14.97 -6.38
N GLY A 28 -4.52 -15.74 -6.88
CA GLY A 28 -4.98 -15.66 -8.28
C GLY A 28 -3.99 -16.13 -9.35
N LEU A 29 -2.79 -16.62 -8.99
CA LEU A 29 -1.73 -16.98 -9.94
C LEU A 29 -2.18 -18.04 -10.95
N VAL A 30 -2.83 -19.11 -10.47
CA VAL A 30 -3.20 -20.26 -11.30
C VAL A 30 -4.21 -19.86 -12.37
N ASP A 31 -5.25 -19.11 -11.99
CA ASP A 31 -6.28 -18.68 -12.92
C ASP A 31 -5.73 -17.68 -13.95
N PHE A 32 -4.85 -16.79 -13.51
CA PHE A 32 -4.13 -15.89 -14.40
C PHE A 32 -3.22 -16.64 -15.38
N ALA A 33 -2.46 -17.63 -14.92
CA ALA A 33 -1.60 -18.46 -15.77
C ALA A 33 -2.42 -19.27 -16.80
N LYS A 34 -3.59 -19.80 -16.42
CA LYS A 34 -4.51 -20.48 -17.34
C LYS A 34 -5.00 -19.54 -18.44
N ALA A 35 -5.38 -18.31 -18.09
CA ALA A 35 -5.82 -17.31 -19.06
C ALA A 35 -4.71 -16.95 -20.06
N LEU A 36 -3.48 -16.75 -19.58
CA LEU A 36 -2.31 -16.52 -20.43
C LEU A 36 -2.04 -17.71 -21.37
N ALA A 37 -2.04 -18.94 -20.84
CA ALA A 37 -1.82 -20.14 -21.64
C ALA A 37 -2.91 -20.33 -22.71
N ALA A 38 -4.18 -20.07 -22.37
CA ALA A 38 -5.31 -20.11 -23.32
C ALA A 38 -5.17 -19.07 -24.44
N ALA A 39 -4.52 -17.93 -24.17
CA ALA A 39 -4.16 -16.93 -25.16
C ALA A 39 -2.90 -17.28 -25.97
N GLY A 40 -2.31 -18.46 -25.76
CA GLY A 40 -1.11 -18.92 -26.47
C GLY A 40 0.21 -18.32 -25.97
N VAL A 41 0.22 -17.77 -24.76
CA VAL A 41 1.43 -17.20 -24.14
C VAL A 41 2.29 -18.32 -23.56
N GLU A 42 3.58 -18.35 -23.92
CA GLU A 42 4.57 -19.21 -23.28
C GLU A 42 4.81 -18.74 -21.84
N LEU A 43 4.63 -19.66 -20.90
CA LEU A 43 4.88 -19.41 -19.48
C LEU A 43 6.32 -19.80 -19.11
N VAL A 44 7.03 -18.83 -18.54
CA VAL A 44 8.35 -19.03 -17.94
C VAL A 44 8.25 -18.74 -16.45
N SER A 45 8.84 -19.59 -15.61
CA SER A 45 8.83 -19.38 -14.16
C SER A 45 10.01 -20.03 -13.47
N THR A 46 10.11 -19.88 -12.15
CA THR A 46 11.16 -20.49 -11.33
C THR A 46 10.64 -20.90 -9.96
N GLY A 47 11.28 -21.91 -9.36
CA GLY A 47 11.05 -22.34 -7.98
C GLY A 47 9.59 -22.63 -7.66
N GLY A 48 9.11 -22.13 -6.51
CA GLY A 48 7.74 -22.37 -6.04
C GLY A 48 6.64 -21.82 -6.94
N THR A 49 6.93 -20.85 -7.82
CA THR A 49 5.95 -20.34 -8.79
C THR A 49 5.78 -21.34 -9.94
N ALA A 50 6.89 -21.86 -10.49
CA ALA A 50 6.86 -22.87 -11.54
C ALA A 50 6.14 -24.14 -11.08
N LYS A 51 6.42 -24.59 -9.85
CA LYS A 51 5.75 -25.74 -9.24
C LYS A 51 4.23 -25.56 -9.18
N ALA A 52 3.75 -24.41 -8.69
CA ALA A 52 2.32 -24.14 -8.59
C ALA A 52 1.61 -24.12 -9.96
N ILE A 53 2.28 -23.60 -10.99
CA ILE A 53 1.76 -23.59 -12.37
C ILE A 53 1.72 -25.02 -12.94
N ALA A 54 2.79 -25.80 -12.75
CA ALA A 54 2.87 -27.18 -13.24
C ALA A 54 1.85 -28.10 -12.56
N GLU A 55 1.62 -27.95 -11.25
CA GLU A 55 0.60 -28.70 -10.48
C GLU A 55 -0.83 -28.42 -10.99
N ALA A 56 -1.06 -27.26 -11.62
CA ALA A 56 -2.31 -26.94 -12.29
C ALA A 56 -2.45 -27.54 -13.70
N GLY A 57 -1.48 -28.34 -14.14
CA GLY A 57 -1.48 -29.01 -15.45
C GLY A 57 -1.06 -28.13 -16.62
N LEU A 58 -0.45 -26.97 -16.36
CA LEU A 58 0.01 -26.04 -17.40
C LEU A 58 1.48 -26.32 -17.77
N ALA A 59 1.80 -26.18 -19.06
CA ALA A 59 3.17 -26.16 -19.52
C ALA A 59 3.87 -24.88 -19.01
N VAL A 60 5.00 -25.05 -18.35
CA VAL A 60 5.83 -23.96 -17.85
C VAL A 60 7.28 -24.32 -18.03
N ARG A 61 8.05 -23.39 -18.62
CA ARG A 61 9.48 -23.52 -18.83
C ARG A 61 10.22 -22.96 -17.63
N ASP A 62 11.25 -23.66 -17.16
CA ASP A 62 12.05 -23.14 -16.04
C ASP A 62 13.00 -22.02 -16.51
N VAL A 63 13.21 -20.99 -15.70
CA VAL A 63 14.17 -19.90 -15.99
C VAL A 63 15.59 -20.44 -16.21
N SER A 64 15.99 -21.52 -15.54
CA SER A 64 17.30 -22.14 -15.75
C SER A 64 17.50 -22.65 -17.18
N GLU A 65 16.42 -22.98 -17.90
CA GLU A 65 16.47 -23.35 -19.33
C GLU A 65 16.69 -22.13 -20.24
N LEU A 66 16.42 -20.91 -19.76
CA LEU A 66 16.75 -19.67 -20.47
C LEU A 66 18.18 -19.20 -20.18
N THR A 67 18.66 -19.44 -18.96
CA THR A 67 19.98 -18.98 -18.53
C THR A 67 21.08 -19.98 -18.85
N GLY A 68 20.76 -21.28 -18.91
CA GLY A 68 21.75 -22.35 -18.91
C GLY A 68 22.55 -22.44 -17.60
N PHE A 69 22.09 -21.78 -16.54
CA PHE A 69 22.81 -21.64 -15.28
C PHE A 69 21.93 -22.14 -14.12
N PRO A 70 22.47 -23.00 -13.23
CA PRO A 70 21.70 -23.58 -12.14
C PRO A 70 21.39 -22.54 -11.04
N GLU A 71 20.39 -22.84 -10.23
CA GLU A 71 20.15 -22.09 -9.00
C GLU A 71 21.27 -22.35 -7.98
N ILE A 72 21.89 -21.27 -7.48
CA ILE A 72 22.98 -21.31 -6.48
C ILE A 72 22.71 -20.29 -5.37
N MET A 73 23.44 -20.40 -4.25
CA MET A 73 23.33 -19.48 -3.10
C MET A 73 21.89 -19.35 -2.59
N ASP A 74 21.20 -20.49 -2.46
CA ASP A 74 19.82 -20.60 -1.97
C ASP A 74 18.83 -19.69 -2.72
N GLY A 75 19.05 -19.52 -4.03
CA GLY A 75 18.16 -18.77 -4.91
C GLY A 75 18.38 -17.26 -4.96
N ARG A 76 19.41 -16.74 -4.27
CA ARG A 76 19.74 -15.30 -4.24
C ARG A 76 20.05 -14.69 -5.61
N VAL A 77 20.52 -15.49 -6.56
CA VAL A 77 21.00 -15.02 -7.88
C VAL A 77 20.30 -15.67 -9.08
N LYS A 78 19.13 -16.31 -8.87
CA LYS A 78 18.46 -17.12 -9.91
C LYS A 78 18.05 -16.35 -11.18
N THR A 79 17.66 -15.09 -11.07
CA THR A 79 17.21 -14.25 -12.20
C THR A 79 18.18 -13.15 -12.58
N LEU A 80 19.28 -12.99 -11.84
CA LEU A 80 20.31 -11.98 -12.08
C LEU A 80 21.27 -12.41 -13.20
N HIS A 81 20.71 -12.69 -14.38
CA HIS A 81 21.43 -13.23 -15.53
C HIS A 81 21.26 -12.33 -16.77
N PRO A 82 22.29 -12.14 -17.60
CA PRO A 82 22.18 -11.36 -18.84
C PRO A 82 21.11 -11.87 -19.81
N SER A 83 20.87 -13.18 -19.88
CA SER A 83 19.78 -13.72 -20.73
C SER A 83 18.40 -13.23 -20.28
N VAL A 84 18.16 -13.16 -18.96
CA VAL A 84 16.89 -12.65 -18.42
C VAL A 84 16.83 -11.14 -18.62
N HIS A 85 17.82 -10.40 -18.15
CA HIS A 85 17.78 -8.94 -18.22
C HIS A 85 17.92 -8.40 -19.64
N GLY A 86 18.59 -9.10 -20.55
CA GLY A 86 18.64 -8.79 -21.98
C GLY A 86 17.28 -8.98 -22.65
N ALA A 87 16.53 -10.03 -22.27
CA ALA A 87 15.16 -10.25 -22.74
C ALA A 87 14.20 -9.15 -22.26
N LEU A 88 14.45 -8.59 -21.07
CA LEU A 88 13.68 -7.50 -20.48
C LEU A 88 14.08 -6.11 -21.00
N LEU A 89 15.36 -5.86 -21.26
CA LEU A 89 15.90 -4.52 -21.57
C LEU A 89 16.21 -4.30 -23.05
N GLY A 90 16.12 -5.33 -23.89
CA GLY A 90 16.30 -5.22 -25.33
C GLY A 90 15.30 -4.24 -25.95
N ILE A 91 15.80 -3.22 -26.66
CA ILE A 91 14.98 -2.30 -27.46
C ILE A 91 14.85 -2.96 -28.83
N ARG A 92 13.68 -3.55 -29.09
CA ARG A 92 13.54 -4.56 -30.15
C ARG A 92 13.65 -3.97 -31.56
N ASP A 93 13.33 -2.69 -31.71
CA ASP A 93 13.47 -1.95 -32.98
C ASP A 93 14.83 -1.26 -33.12
N ASP A 94 15.72 -1.37 -32.12
CA ASP A 94 17.13 -0.98 -32.25
C ASP A 94 17.91 -2.10 -32.95
N ALA A 95 18.54 -1.78 -34.09
CA ALA A 95 19.26 -2.78 -34.87
C ALA A 95 20.43 -3.43 -34.12
N GLU A 96 21.13 -2.69 -33.25
CA GLU A 96 22.24 -3.21 -32.46
C GLU A 96 21.74 -4.11 -31.34
N HIS A 97 20.68 -3.71 -30.61
CA HIS A 97 20.10 -4.55 -29.56
C HIS A 97 19.49 -5.82 -30.17
N ALA A 98 18.75 -5.71 -31.27
CA ALA A 98 18.18 -6.86 -31.97
C ALA A 98 19.27 -7.82 -32.46
N LYS A 99 20.41 -7.30 -32.95
CA LYS A 99 21.57 -8.12 -33.32
C LYS A 99 22.16 -8.81 -32.10
N ALA A 100 22.43 -8.08 -31.02
CA ALA A 100 22.98 -8.65 -29.79
C ALA A 100 22.06 -9.74 -29.20
N MET A 101 20.75 -9.51 -29.18
CA MET A 101 19.78 -10.51 -28.73
C MET A 101 19.84 -11.79 -29.57
N ARG A 102 19.93 -11.68 -30.91
CA ARG A 102 20.08 -12.86 -31.78
C ARG A 102 21.41 -13.58 -31.58
N ASP A 103 22.51 -12.85 -31.54
CA ASP A 103 23.87 -13.41 -31.40
C ASP A 103 24.05 -14.17 -30.08
N HIS A 104 23.32 -13.76 -29.04
CA HIS A 104 23.36 -14.39 -27.72
C HIS A 104 22.16 -15.27 -27.41
N HIS A 105 21.33 -15.60 -28.41
CA HIS A 105 20.14 -16.44 -28.25
C HIS A 105 19.16 -15.97 -27.16
N ILE A 106 19.03 -14.65 -27.02
CA ILE A 106 18.13 -14.02 -26.05
C ILE A 106 16.80 -13.76 -26.72
N GLU A 107 15.79 -14.50 -26.31
CA GLU A 107 14.43 -14.30 -26.79
C GLU A 107 13.67 -13.27 -25.92
N PRO A 108 12.82 -12.41 -26.49
CA PRO A 108 12.15 -11.36 -25.72
C PRO A 108 11.17 -11.90 -24.67
N ILE A 109 10.99 -11.16 -23.57
CA ILE A 109 9.89 -11.35 -22.63
C ILE A 109 8.97 -10.14 -22.76
N ASP A 110 7.65 -10.37 -22.86
CA ASP A 110 6.65 -9.33 -23.12
C ASP A 110 5.87 -8.94 -21.87
N LEU A 111 5.70 -9.89 -20.95
CA LEU A 111 5.00 -9.71 -19.70
C LEU A 111 5.86 -10.27 -18.56
N VAL A 112 5.97 -9.50 -17.47
CA VAL A 112 6.56 -9.96 -16.22
C VAL A 112 5.52 -9.84 -15.13
N VAL A 113 5.39 -10.88 -14.31
CA VAL A 113 4.61 -10.85 -13.08
C VAL A 113 5.53 -11.13 -11.92
N SER A 114 5.74 -10.12 -11.08
CA SER A 114 6.68 -10.19 -9.97
C SER A 114 6.17 -9.40 -8.77
N ASN A 115 5.87 -10.10 -7.68
CA ASN A 115 5.65 -9.49 -6.38
C ASN A 115 6.76 -9.91 -5.41
N LEU A 116 7.12 -8.98 -4.53
CA LEU A 116 8.34 -9.03 -3.73
C LEU A 116 8.19 -9.95 -2.51
N TYR A 117 9.32 -10.36 -1.94
CA TYR A 117 9.34 -10.99 -0.63
C TYR A 117 8.68 -10.09 0.43
N PRO A 118 8.04 -10.68 1.45
CA PRO A 118 7.16 -9.96 2.36
C PRO A 118 7.97 -9.26 3.47
N PHE A 119 8.99 -8.48 3.11
CA PHE A 119 9.87 -7.78 4.04
C PHE A 119 9.09 -6.99 5.10
N GLU A 120 8.07 -6.24 4.67
CA GLU A 120 7.25 -5.43 5.58
C GLU A 120 6.44 -6.28 6.57
N GLU A 121 6.06 -7.52 6.21
CA GLU A 121 5.38 -8.46 7.13
C GLU A 121 6.35 -9.14 8.07
N VAL A 122 7.50 -9.60 7.57
CA VAL A 122 8.54 -10.26 8.37
C VAL A 122 9.09 -9.31 9.42
N ARG A 123 9.37 -8.06 9.05
CA ARG A 123 9.74 -6.99 10.00
C ARG A 123 8.67 -6.82 11.08
N ARG A 124 7.39 -6.74 10.70
CA ARG A 124 6.27 -6.57 11.64
C ARG A 124 6.07 -7.77 12.57
N SER A 125 6.47 -8.97 12.15
CA SER A 125 6.38 -10.17 12.99
C SER A 125 7.36 -10.18 14.17
N GLY A 126 8.31 -9.25 14.22
CA GLY A 126 9.37 -9.23 15.22
C GLY A 126 10.46 -10.28 14.96
N ALA A 127 10.62 -10.71 13.70
CA ALA A 127 11.66 -11.66 13.31
C ALA A 127 13.06 -11.09 13.61
N GLY A 128 14.00 -11.97 13.95
CA GLY A 128 15.38 -11.56 14.23
C GLY A 128 16.11 -11.04 12.99
N TYR A 129 17.20 -10.31 13.22
CA TYR A 129 18.03 -9.64 12.19
C TYR A 129 18.27 -10.50 10.94
N ALA A 130 18.80 -11.72 11.11
CA ALA A 130 19.12 -12.60 9.98
C ALA A 130 17.90 -12.91 9.12
N SER A 131 16.74 -13.17 9.73
CA SER A 131 15.50 -13.45 9.01
C SER A 131 14.99 -12.23 8.24
N ILE A 132 15.15 -11.03 8.78
CA ILE A 132 14.77 -9.80 8.09
C ILE A 132 15.69 -9.59 6.88
N VAL A 133 17.00 -9.77 7.04
CA VAL A 133 17.98 -9.65 5.95
C VAL A 133 17.72 -10.64 4.83
N GLU A 134 17.41 -11.91 5.13
CA GLU A 134 17.07 -12.90 4.10
C GLU A 134 15.81 -12.56 3.30
N ASN A 135 14.91 -11.72 3.83
CA ASN A 135 13.70 -11.28 3.16
C ASN A 135 13.86 -9.99 2.35
N ILE A 136 15.10 -9.49 2.21
CA ILE A 136 15.43 -8.43 1.26
C ILE A 136 15.60 -9.05 -0.13
N ASP A 137 14.62 -8.83 -0.98
CA ASP A 137 14.62 -9.32 -2.35
C ASP A 137 15.56 -8.50 -3.24
N ILE A 138 16.41 -9.18 -4.00
CA ILE A 138 17.34 -8.58 -4.96
C ILE A 138 16.85 -8.78 -6.40
N GLY A 139 16.52 -10.03 -6.75
CA GLY A 139 16.10 -10.40 -8.09
C GLY A 139 14.75 -9.79 -8.48
N GLY A 140 13.80 -9.76 -7.56
CA GLY A 140 12.47 -9.17 -7.76
C GLY A 140 12.55 -7.69 -8.15
N PRO A 141 13.13 -6.80 -7.33
CA PRO A 141 13.26 -5.38 -7.67
C PRO A 141 14.08 -5.16 -8.95
N ALA A 142 15.13 -5.95 -9.20
CA ALA A 142 15.91 -5.86 -10.43
C ALA A 142 15.05 -6.13 -11.67
N MET A 143 14.25 -7.21 -11.67
CA MET A 143 13.35 -7.55 -12.78
C MET A 143 12.23 -6.52 -12.94
N ILE A 144 11.62 -6.08 -11.83
CA ILE A 144 10.56 -5.06 -11.84
C ILE A 144 11.06 -3.77 -12.50
N ARG A 145 12.22 -3.26 -12.05
CA ARG A 145 12.82 -2.03 -12.56
C ARG A 145 13.27 -2.17 -14.02
N ALA A 146 13.83 -3.32 -14.40
CA ALA A 146 14.23 -3.59 -15.77
C ALA A 146 13.03 -3.57 -16.73
N SER A 147 11.96 -4.25 -16.35
CA SER A 147 10.71 -4.32 -17.12
C SER A 147 10.02 -2.96 -17.20
N ALA A 148 9.90 -2.25 -16.08
CA ALA A 148 9.31 -0.90 -16.02
C ALA A 148 10.11 0.12 -16.84
N LYS A 149 11.44 0.05 -16.82
CA LYS A 149 12.31 0.87 -17.67
C LYS A 149 12.00 0.65 -19.15
N ASN A 150 11.81 -0.61 -19.55
CA ASN A 150 11.54 -0.98 -20.95
C ASN A 150 10.05 -1.15 -21.26
N HIS A 151 9.18 -0.35 -20.64
CA HIS A 151 7.73 -0.39 -20.85
C HIS A 151 7.28 -0.13 -22.30
N ALA A 152 8.19 0.37 -23.15
CA ALA A 152 8.00 0.39 -24.59
C ALA A 152 7.69 -1.02 -25.15
N TYR A 153 8.22 -2.08 -24.54
CA TYR A 153 8.02 -3.46 -25.00
C TYR A 153 7.52 -4.42 -23.91
N VAL A 154 7.77 -4.14 -22.63
CA VAL A 154 7.50 -5.08 -21.53
C VAL A 154 6.40 -4.53 -20.61
N ALA A 155 5.37 -5.32 -20.35
CA ALA A 155 4.41 -5.07 -19.28
C ALA A 155 4.90 -5.67 -17.97
N ILE A 156 4.75 -4.95 -16.86
CA ILE A 156 5.15 -5.41 -15.52
C ILE A 156 3.99 -5.35 -14.54
N VAL A 157 3.61 -6.49 -13.98
CA VAL A 157 2.54 -6.62 -12.99
C VAL A 157 3.16 -6.94 -11.65
N THR A 158 2.88 -6.11 -10.65
CA THR A 158 3.43 -6.25 -9.28
C THR A 158 2.39 -6.58 -8.23
N ASP A 159 1.11 -6.64 -8.60
CA ASP A 159 -0.03 -6.79 -7.71
C ASP A 159 -1.08 -7.71 -8.34
N PRO A 160 -1.52 -8.79 -7.66
CA PRO A 160 -2.57 -9.67 -8.15
C PRO A 160 -3.88 -8.96 -8.53
N ALA A 161 -4.17 -7.81 -7.92
CA ALA A 161 -5.36 -7.02 -8.25
C ALA A 161 -5.41 -6.57 -9.72
N ASP A 162 -4.26 -6.51 -10.40
CA ASP A 162 -4.20 -6.09 -11.80
C ASP A 162 -4.46 -7.26 -12.78
N TYR A 163 -4.46 -8.52 -12.33
CA TYR A 163 -4.55 -9.70 -13.21
C TYR A 163 -5.77 -9.66 -14.13
N ALA A 164 -6.95 -9.36 -13.58
CA ALA A 164 -8.17 -9.25 -14.37
C ALA A 164 -8.08 -8.16 -15.44
N SER A 165 -7.49 -7.00 -15.11
CA SER A 165 -7.31 -5.91 -16.06
C SER A 165 -6.37 -6.28 -17.21
N VAL A 166 -5.34 -7.08 -16.92
CA VAL A 166 -4.38 -7.55 -17.93
C VAL A 166 -5.03 -8.56 -18.86
N VAL A 167 -5.76 -9.54 -18.34
CA VAL A 167 -6.51 -10.52 -19.15
C VAL A 167 -7.50 -9.80 -20.06
N ASN A 168 -8.33 -8.90 -19.50
CA ASN A 168 -9.28 -8.11 -20.29
C ASN A 168 -8.58 -7.30 -21.40
N ALA A 169 -7.44 -6.67 -21.09
CA ALA A 169 -6.69 -5.90 -22.07
C ALA A 169 -6.13 -6.78 -23.20
N LEU A 170 -5.67 -8.00 -22.88
CA LEU A 170 -5.21 -8.96 -23.88
C LEU A 170 -6.36 -9.42 -24.77
N GLU A 171 -7.53 -9.74 -24.20
CA GLU A 171 -8.72 -10.14 -24.96
C GLU A 171 -9.18 -9.03 -25.91
N MET A 172 -9.27 -7.79 -25.42
CA MET A 172 -9.71 -6.65 -26.21
C MET A 172 -8.75 -6.28 -27.35
N ASN A 173 -7.46 -6.56 -27.20
CA ASN A 173 -6.42 -6.18 -28.16
C ASN A 173 -5.76 -7.39 -28.84
N VAL A 174 -6.49 -8.51 -28.96
CA VAL A 174 -6.06 -9.71 -29.70
C VAL A 174 -4.66 -10.19 -29.26
N GLY A 175 -4.51 -10.41 -27.96
CA GLY A 175 -3.27 -10.88 -27.32
C GLY A 175 -2.19 -9.81 -27.16
N SER A 176 -2.50 -8.54 -27.37
CA SER A 176 -1.54 -7.42 -27.22
C SER A 176 -1.88 -6.53 -26.04
N LEU A 177 -0.89 -5.76 -25.57
CA LEU A 177 -1.10 -4.68 -24.62
C LEU A 177 -0.75 -3.34 -25.26
N SER A 178 -1.45 -2.27 -24.92
CA SER A 178 -1.17 -0.92 -25.43
C SER A 178 -0.06 -0.21 -24.66
N LEU A 179 0.59 0.76 -25.29
CA LEU A 179 1.68 1.54 -24.71
C LEU A 179 1.20 2.30 -23.47
N ASP A 180 -0.01 2.86 -23.52
CA ASP A 180 -0.63 3.53 -22.37
C ASP A 180 -0.80 2.57 -21.18
N PHE A 181 -1.27 1.35 -21.43
CA PHE A 181 -1.43 0.34 -20.39
C PHE A 181 -0.07 -0.07 -19.79
N ARG A 182 0.94 -0.32 -20.64
CA ARG A 182 2.30 -0.65 -20.18
C ARG A 182 2.94 0.49 -19.37
N LYS A 183 2.70 1.76 -19.76
CA LYS A 183 3.16 2.94 -19.00
C LYS A 183 2.54 3.02 -17.61
N LYS A 184 1.24 2.78 -17.48
CA LYS A 184 0.54 2.76 -16.19
C LYS A 184 1.09 1.68 -15.26
N LEU A 185 1.29 0.48 -15.81
CA LEU A 185 1.92 -0.63 -15.10
C LEU A 185 3.36 -0.30 -14.64
N ALA A 186 4.16 0.32 -15.52
CA ALA A 186 5.52 0.73 -15.18
C ALA A 186 5.58 1.82 -14.10
N ALA A 187 4.66 2.79 -14.13
CA ALA A 187 4.56 3.80 -13.09
C ALA A 187 4.21 3.17 -11.72
N LYS A 188 3.24 2.25 -11.69
CA LYS A 188 2.88 1.48 -10.49
C LYS A 188 4.07 0.64 -9.99
N ALA A 189 4.80 -0.01 -10.89
CA ALA A 189 5.98 -0.82 -10.57
C ALA A 189 7.09 -0.02 -9.88
N PHE A 190 7.46 1.16 -10.40
CA PHE A 190 8.46 2.02 -9.76
C PHE A 190 7.98 2.57 -8.41
N ALA A 191 6.70 2.93 -8.27
CA ALA A 191 6.13 3.34 -6.99
C ALA A 191 6.19 2.21 -5.94
N ARG A 192 5.95 0.96 -6.35
CA ARG A 192 6.05 -0.20 -5.46
C ARG A 192 7.47 -0.43 -4.96
N THR A 193 8.47 -0.39 -5.85
CA THR A 193 9.89 -0.54 -5.44
C THR A 193 10.36 0.63 -4.57
N ALA A 194 9.91 1.86 -4.85
CA ALA A 194 10.23 3.01 -3.99
C ALA A 194 9.67 2.83 -2.56
N THR A 195 8.46 2.29 -2.44
CA THR A 195 7.84 1.98 -1.13
C THR A 195 8.58 0.85 -0.41
N TYR A 196 9.02 -0.18 -1.15
CA TYR A 196 9.80 -1.30 -0.60
C TYR A 196 11.16 -0.85 -0.05
N ASP A 197 11.90 -0.06 -0.85
CA ASP A 197 13.21 0.48 -0.44
C ASP A 197 13.07 1.48 0.73
N ALA A 198 11.98 2.24 0.78
CA ALA A 198 11.67 3.09 1.93
C ALA A 198 11.51 2.25 3.22
N ALA A 199 10.81 1.11 3.15
CA ALA A 199 10.66 0.21 4.29
C ALA A 199 11.98 -0.40 4.75
N ILE A 200 12.83 -0.84 3.81
CA ILE A 200 14.17 -1.38 4.11
C ILE A 200 15.06 -0.31 4.73
N SER A 201 15.10 0.88 4.15
CA SER A 201 15.93 1.99 4.66
C SER A 201 15.49 2.44 6.05
N GLY A 202 14.18 2.48 6.31
CA GLY A 202 13.63 2.78 7.63
C GLY A 202 14.01 1.72 8.67
N TRP A 203 13.96 0.44 8.31
CA TRP A 203 14.39 -0.64 9.20
C TRP A 203 15.88 -0.55 9.55
N PHE A 204 16.77 -0.31 8.58
CA PHE A 204 18.20 -0.14 8.87
C PHE A 204 18.46 1.08 9.77
N ALA A 205 17.73 2.19 9.57
CA ALA A 205 17.87 3.36 10.43
C ALA A 205 17.47 3.05 11.88
N GLU A 206 16.40 2.27 12.09
CA GLU A 206 15.97 1.83 13.43
C GLU A 206 16.97 0.85 14.05
N GLU A 207 17.36 -0.20 13.32
CA GLU A 207 18.26 -1.26 13.78
C GLU A 207 19.63 -0.71 14.18
N LEU A 208 20.15 0.27 13.43
CA LEU A 208 21.43 0.92 13.68
C LEU A 208 21.31 2.17 14.58
N GLN A 209 20.11 2.47 15.08
CA GLN A 209 19.82 3.65 15.91
C GLN A 209 20.28 4.98 15.26
N ILE A 210 20.10 5.11 13.95
CA ILE A 210 20.41 6.32 13.18
C ILE A 210 19.19 7.25 13.25
N GLU A 211 19.23 8.21 14.17
CA GLU A 211 18.14 9.17 14.39
C GLU A 211 17.86 10.02 13.13
N HIS A 212 18.92 10.50 12.47
CA HIS A 212 18.85 11.39 11.32
C HIS A 212 19.64 10.84 10.12
N PRO A 213 19.08 9.88 9.38
CA PRO A 213 19.77 9.32 8.22
C PRO A 213 19.97 10.39 7.14
N THR A 214 21.10 10.32 6.42
CA THR A 214 21.44 11.27 5.35
C THR A 214 20.36 11.35 4.26
N TRP A 215 19.68 10.23 3.99
CA TRP A 215 18.54 10.15 3.09
C TRP A 215 17.33 9.62 3.86
N ARG A 216 16.20 10.32 3.78
CA ARG A 216 14.93 9.90 4.38
C ARG A 216 13.92 9.61 3.28
N ALA A 217 13.33 8.41 3.32
CA ALA A 217 12.28 7.99 2.39
C ALA A 217 11.03 7.60 3.17
N PHE A 218 9.86 7.95 2.64
CA PHE A 218 8.57 7.54 3.17
C PHE A 218 7.79 6.87 2.03
N GLY A 219 7.19 5.73 2.33
CA GLY A 219 6.40 4.95 1.39
C GLY A 219 5.00 4.71 1.93
N GLY A 220 4.05 4.48 1.04
CA GLY A 220 2.70 4.12 1.42
C GLY A 220 1.90 3.56 0.26
N ARG A 221 0.91 2.72 0.57
CA ARG A 221 -0.04 2.18 -0.40
C ARG A 221 -1.31 3.02 -0.37
N LEU A 222 -1.77 3.47 -1.54
CA LEU A 222 -3.05 4.17 -1.66
C LEU A 222 -4.16 3.26 -1.14
N ASP A 223 -4.89 3.74 -0.14
CA ASP A 223 -6.09 3.10 0.36
C ASP A 223 -7.33 3.66 -0.34
N GLN A 224 -7.39 4.99 -0.44
CA GLN A 224 -8.56 5.66 -0.98
C GLN A 224 -8.21 6.96 -1.69
N VAL A 225 -8.79 7.16 -2.87
CA VAL A 225 -8.83 8.47 -3.53
C VAL A 225 -9.87 9.33 -2.82
N MET A 226 -9.45 10.50 -2.35
CA MET A 226 -10.35 11.43 -1.67
C MET A 226 -11.18 12.18 -2.71
N ARG A 227 -12.40 12.55 -2.34
CA ARG A 227 -13.26 13.38 -3.20
C ARG A 227 -12.61 14.72 -3.57
N TYR A 228 -11.89 15.31 -2.62
CA TYR A 228 -11.06 16.50 -2.73
C TYR A 228 -10.14 16.56 -1.49
N GLY A 229 -9.20 17.49 -1.46
CA GLY A 229 -8.32 17.76 -0.32
C GLY A 229 -9.03 18.52 0.80
N GLU A 230 -8.33 19.45 1.44
CA GLU A 230 -8.94 20.32 2.46
C GLU A 230 -10.07 21.19 1.87
N ASN A 231 -9.91 21.60 0.60
CA ASN A 231 -10.86 22.39 -0.15
C ASN A 231 -11.28 21.71 -1.47
N PRO A 232 -12.49 21.97 -2.00
CA PRO A 232 -13.04 21.27 -3.18
C PRO A 232 -12.21 21.30 -4.47
N HIS A 233 -11.32 22.29 -4.64
CA HIS A 233 -10.49 22.45 -5.83
C HIS A 233 -9.16 21.66 -5.76
N GLN A 234 -8.87 21.04 -4.61
CA GLN A 234 -7.63 20.29 -4.38
C GLN A 234 -7.88 18.79 -4.58
N ASN A 235 -6.94 18.09 -5.22
CA ASN A 235 -6.97 16.63 -5.32
C ASN A 235 -6.24 16.01 -4.11
N ALA A 236 -6.70 14.87 -3.60
CA ALA A 236 -6.06 14.17 -2.50
C ALA A 236 -6.23 12.66 -2.57
N GLY A 237 -5.33 11.93 -1.91
CA GLY A 237 -5.40 10.49 -1.70
C GLY A 237 -4.89 10.17 -0.29
N PHE A 238 -5.48 9.14 0.33
CA PHE A 238 -5.07 8.64 1.63
C PHE A 238 -4.23 7.38 1.46
N TYR A 239 -3.03 7.38 2.04
CA TYR A 239 -2.03 6.33 1.87
C TYR A 239 -1.68 5.70 3.22
N LEU A 240 -1.61 4.37 3.26
CA LEU A 240 -1.24 3.61 4.45
C LEU A 240 0.25 3.32 4.43
N SER A 241 0.94 3.64 5.52
CA SER A 241 2.36 3.31 5.72
C SER A 241 2.60 1.83 6.08
N GLY A 242 1.54 1.12 6.49
CA GLY A 242 1.63 -0.25 7.02
C GLY A 242 1.78 -0.33 8.54
N ASP A 243 1.87 0.83 9.23
CA ASP A 243 1.80 0.90 10.69
C ASP A 243 0.48 0.33 11.23
N LYS A 244 0.54 -0.31 12.40
CA LYS A 244 -0.58 -0.94 13.11
C LYS A 244 -1.04 -0.17 14.34
N ARG A 245 -0.54 1.05 14.56
CA ARG A 245 -1.08 1.97 15.57
C ARG A 245 -2.61 2.11 15.40
N PRO A 246 -3.41 1.88 16.47
CA PRO A 246 -4.85 2.13 16.42
C PRO A 246 -5.14 3.60 16.11
N GLY A 247 -5.90 3.86 15.05
CA GLY A 247 -6.19 5.21 14.57
C GLY A 247 -7.02 5.19 13.30
N VAL A 248 -7.24 6.36 12.69
CA VAL A 248 -8.10 6.49 11.51
C VAL A 248 -7.63 5.63 10.33
N ALA A 249 -6.32 5.40 10.22
CA ALA A 249 -5.71 4.57 9.17
C ALA A 249 -5.94 3.06 9.34
N THR A 250 -6.20 2.61 10.57
CA THR A 250 -6.40 1.19 10.91
C THR A 250 -7.84 0.88 11.31
N ALA A 251 -8.69 1.91 11.39
CA ALA A 251 -10.09 1.79 11.79
C ALA A 251 -10.92 1.03 10.75
N ARG A 252 -11.85 0.21 11.24
CA ARG A 252 -12.94 -0.34 10.44
C ARG A 252 -14.13 0.61 10.49
N GLN A 253 -14.59 1.04 9.32
CA GLN A 253 -15.81 1.82 9.21
C GLN A 253 -17.04 0.90 9.26
N LEU A 254 -17.84 1.00 10.33
CA LEU A 254 -19.06 0.21 10.53
C LEU A 254 -20.26 0.80 9.81
N GLN A 255 -20.30 2.12 9.67
CA GLN A 255 -21.46 2.85 9.16
C GLN A 255 -21.03 4.14 8.45
N GLY A 256 -21.91 4.64 7.58
CA GLY A 256 -21.87 6.00 7.06
C GLY A 256 -21.19 6.13 5.70
N LYS A 257 -21.03 7.37 5.25
CA LYS A 257 -20.41 7.70 3.97
C LYS A 257 -18.89 7.58 4.02
N GLN A 258 -18.26 7.51 2.85
CA GLN A 258 -16.81 7.71 2.71
C GLN A 258 -16.31 8.92 3.51
N LEU A 259 -15.16 8.77 4.18
CA LEU A 259 -14.48 9.86 4.90
C LEU A 259 -13.93 10.89 3.90
N SER A 260 -14.06 12.17 4.24
CA SER A 260 -13.36 13.25 3.52
C SER A 260 -11.94 13.44 4.07
N TYR A 261 -11.10 14.21 3.36
CA TYR A 261 -9.77 14.60 3.82
C TYR A 261 -9.80 15.21 5.23
N ASN A 262 -10.71 16.18 5.45
CA ASN A 262 -10.87 16.82 6.75
C ASN A 262 -11.40 15.85 7.81
N ASN A 263 -12.26 14.89 7.43
CA ASN A 263 -12.68 13.87 8.39
C ASN A 263 -11.49 13.02 8.84
N ILE A 264 -10.58 12.63 7.94
CA ILE A 264 -9.39 11.86 8.32
C ILE A 264 -8.52 12.68 9.28
N ASN A 265 -8.19 13.92 8.92
CA ASN A 265 -7.35 14.79 9.72
C ASN A 265 -7.92 15.07 11.12
N ASP A 266 -9.20 15.43 11.20
CA ASP A 266 -9.86 15.75 12.46
C ASP A 266 -10.07 14.49 13.32
N THR A 267 -10.31 13.32 12.70
CA THR A 267 -10.47 12.04 13.42
C THR A 267 -9.15 11.60 14.04
N ASP A 268 -8.04 11.75 13.31
CA ASP A 268 -6.71 11.42 13.82
C ASP A 268 -6.39 12.29 15.04
N ALA A 269 -6.57 13.61 14.92
CA ALA A 269 -6.38 14.55 16.04
C ALA A 269 -7.29 14.22 17.24
N ALA A 270 -8.57 13.89 17.01
CA ALA A 270 -9.50 13.54 18.07
C ALA A 270 -9.10 12.25 18.80
N PHE A 271 -8.68 11.24 18.06
CA PHE A 271 -8.39 9.92 18.62
C PHE A 271 -7.03 9.86 19.30
N GLU A 272 -6.01 10.54 18.77
CA GLU A 272 -4.73 10.71 19.46
C GLU A 272 -4.93 11.48 20.78
N LEU A 273 -5.72 12.57 20.78
CA LEU A 273 -6.01 13.35 21.98
C LEU A 273 -6.75 12.55 23.05
N VAL A 274 -7.79 11.78 22.68
CA VAL A 274 -8.54 11.00 23.67
C VAL A 274 -7.73 9.82 24.21
N GLY A 275 -6.73 9.35 23.44
CA GLY A 275 -5.80 8.30 23.86
C GLY A 275 -4.87 8.70 25.01
N GLU A 276 -4.69 10.01 25.26
CA GLU A 276 -3.92 10.53 26.41
C GLU A 276 -4.59 10.23 27.77
N PHE A 277 -5.87 9.86 27.77
CA PHE A 277 -6.64 9.59 28.99
C PHE A 277 -6.77 8.09 29.25
N ASP A 278 -6.19 7.62 30.35
CA ASP A 278 -6.24 6.21 30.76
C ASP A 278 -7.71 5.73 30.93
N PRO A 279 -8.17 4.79 30.07
CA PRO A 279 -9.54 4.29 30.14
C PRO A 279 -9.83 3.50 31.42
N ALA A 280 -8.82 3.01 32.16
CA ALA A 280 -9.03 2.38 33.47
C ALA A 280 -9.37 3.43 34.55
N ARG A 281 -8.88 4.67 34.40
CA ARG A 281 -9.11 5.76 35.36
C ARG A 281 -10.46 6.44 35.15
N SER A 282 -10.82 6.72 33.90
CA SER A 282 -11.96 7.59 33.57
C SER A 282 -12.46 7.35 32.15
N ALA A 283 -13.75 7.60 31.94
CA ALA A 283 -14.28 7.74 30.58
C ALA A 283 -13.91 9.13 30.07
N ALA A 284 -13.38 9.24 28.86
CA ALA A 284 -13.00 10.50 28.25
C ALA A 284 -13.66 10.67 26.88
N ILE A 285 -14.02 11.92 26.57
CA ILE A 285 -14.54 12.34 25.27
C ILE A 285 -13.74 13.53 24.80
N ALA A 286 -13.33 13.51 23.53
CA ALA A 286 -12.81 14.66 22.81
C ALA A 286 -13.72 15.00 21.62
N ILE A 287 -14.09 16.27 21.48
CA ILE A 287 -14.85 16.80 20.36
C ILE A 287 -13.94 17.74 19.57
N ILE A 288 -13.60 17.36 18.33
CA ILE A 288 -12.72 18.12 17.45
C ILE A 288 -13.51 18.70 16.27
N LYS A 289 -13.11 19.90 15.82
CA LYS A 289 -13.53 20.48 14.55
C LYS A 289 -12.40 21.31 13.95
N HIS A 290 -12.08 21.07 12.68
CA HIS A 290 -10.99 21.75 11.98
C HIS A 290 -9.66 21.68 12.75
N ALA A 291 -9.29 20.47 13.18
CA ALA A 291 -8.12 20.14 13.99
C ALA A 291 -8.04 20.84 15.37
N ASN A 292 -9.11 21.49 15.83
CA ASN A 292 -9.14 22.19 17.12
C ASN A 292 -10.15 21.55 18.08
N PRO A 293 -9.83 21.41 19.38
CA PRO A 293 -10.77 20.89 20.36
C PRO A 293 -11.86 21.90 20.68
N CYS A 294 -13.11 21.55 20.39
CA CYS A 294 -14.29 22.27 20.87
C CYS A 294 -14.58 21.96 22.35
N GLY A 295 -14.20 20.77 22.81
CA GLY A 295 -14.37 20.36 24.19
C GLY A 295 -13.73 18.99 24.46
N VAL A 296 -13.14 18.85 25.63
CA VAL A 296 -12.56 17.59 26.11
C VAL A 296 -12.95 17.43 27.57
N ALA A 297 -13.41 16.25 27.97
CA ALA A 297 -13.79 16.02 29.36
C ALA A 297 -13.66 14.56 29.79
N GLU A 298 -13.37 14.38 31.08
CA GLU A 298 -13.48 13.09 31.78
C GLU A 298 -14.81 12.98 32.55
N GLY A 299 -15.32 11.77 32.67
CA GLY A 299 -16.56 11.43 33.36
C GLY A 299 -16.57 10.01 33.94
N SER A 300 -17.56 9.74 34.77
CA SER A 300 -17.82 8.40 35.31
C SER A 300 -18.35 7.43 34.24
N SER A 301 -19.00 7.96 33.20
CA SER A 301 -19.46 7.24 32.01
C SER A 301 -19.19 8.06 30.75
N LEU A 302 -19.25 7.42 29.58
CA LEU A 302 -19.10 8.12 28.29
C LEU A 302 -20.16 9.19 28.08
N LYS A 303 -21.41 8.91 28.48
CA LYS A 303 -22.50 9.90 28.47
C LYS A 303 -22.18 11.13 29.33
N ALA A 304 -21.68 10.93 30.55
CA ALA A 304 -21.31 12.03 31.44
C ALA A 304 -20.12 12.83 30.91
N ALA A 305 -19.12 12.15 30.34
CA ALA A 305 -17.98 12.80 29.68
C ALA A 305 -18.43 13.60 28.45
N TYR A 306 -19.31 13.05 27.62
CA TYR A 306 -19.84 13.72 26.43
C TYR A 306 -20.61 14.98 26.79
N ALA A 307 -21.51 14.92 27.79
CA ALA A 307 -22.27 16.08 28.23
C ALA A 307 -21.36 17.22 28.71
N LYS A 308 -20.29 16.90 29.43
CA LYS A 308 -19.28 17.89 29.87
C LYS A 308 -18.48 18.46 28.70
N ALA A 309 -18.02 17.62 27.78
CA ALA A 309 -17.27 18.06 26.60
C ALA A 309 -18.12 18.96 25.70
N LEU A 310 -19.38 18.59 25.47
CA LEU A 310 -20.33 19.38 24.68
C LEU A 310 -20.64 20.74 25.34
N ALA A 311 -20.70 20.78 26.67
CA ALA A 311 -20.96 22.02 27.41
C ALA A 311 -19.82 23.06 27.30
N CYS A 312 -18.63 22.68 26.84
CA CYS A 312 -17.52 23.59 26.62
C CYS A 312 -17.83 24.59 25.50
N ASP A 313 -18.22 24.09 24.33
CA ASP A 313 -18.71 24.91 23.21
C ASP A 313 -19.68 24.10 22.33
N PRO A 314 -20.99 24.15 22.63
CA PRO A 314 -22.00 23.40 21.89
C PRO A 314 -22.21 23.94 20.45
N VAL A 315 -21.88 25.21 20.20
CA VAL A 315 -22.01 25.81 18.87
C VAL A 315 -20.92 25.26 17.96
N SER A 316 -19.68 25.23 18.43
CA SER A 316 -18.57 24.68 17.66
C SER A 316 -18.69 23.16 17.51
N ALA A 317 -19.18 22.44 18.52
CA ALA A 317 -19.38 20.99 18.47
C ALA A 317 -20.33 20.51 17.35
N PHE A 318 -21.22 21.38 16.84
CA PHE A 318 -22.09 21.04 15.73
C PHE A 318 -21.28 20.71 14.45
N GLY A 319 -21.42 19.49 13.95
CA GLY A 319 -20.65 18.95 12.83
C GLY A 319 -19.23 18.52 13.20
N GLY A 320 -18.93 18.40 14.50
CA GLY A 320 -17.64 17.93 14.98
C GLY A 320 -17.45 16.42 14.84
N ILE A 321 -16.26 15.99 15.25
CA ILE A 321 -15.85 14.59 15.38
C ILE A 321 -15.75 14.25 16.86
N VAL A 322 -16.39 13.16 17.25
CA VAL A 322 -16.44 12.71 18.65
C VAL A 322 -15.56 11.46 18.79
N ALA A 323 -14.49 11.58 19.56
CA ALA A 323 -13.61 10.47 19.92
C ALA A 323 -13.80 10.10 21.39
N MET A 324 -13.67 8.80 21.70
CA MET A 324 -13.81 8.27 23.05
C MET A 324 -12.75 7.23 23.38
N ASN A 325 -12.38 7.13 24.67
CA ASN A 325 -11.37 6.17 25.13
C ASN A 325 -11.93 4.81 25.55
N ARG A 326 -13.25 4.59 25.50
CA ARG A 326 -13.91 3.32 25.88
C ARG A 326 -14.87 2.84 24.80
N ILE A 327 -15.33 1.60 24.92
CA ILE A 327 -16.35 1.03 24.02
C ILE A 327 -17.61 1.91 24.04
N LEU A 328 -18.10 2.29 22.85
CA LEU A 328 -19.32 3.06 22.71
C LEU A 328 -20.54 2.24 23.16
N ASP A 329 -21.20 2.70 24.21
CA ASP A 329 -22.45 2.15 24.73
C ASP A 329 -23.68 2.88 24.16
N ALA A 330 -24.86 2.27 24.34
CA ALA A 330 -26.14 2.81 23.85
C ALA A 330 -26.47 4.17 24.46
N GLU A 331 -26.21 4.36 25.76
CA GLU A 331 -26.53 5.60 26.47
C GLU A 331 -25.75 6.81 25.93
N ALA A 332 -24.46 6.63 25.64
CA ALA A 332 -23.63 7.65 25.02
C ALA A 332 -24.01 7.86 23.56
N ALA A 333 -24.28 6.78 22.82
CA ALA A 333 -24.70 6.87 21.42
C ALA A 333 -25.99 7.68 21.26
N GLU A 334 -27.01 7.41 22.08
CA GLU A 334 -28.28 8.16 22.10
C GLU A 334 -28.07 9.64 22.33
N GLU A 335 -27.10 10.01 23.17
CA GLU A 335 -26.84 11.40 23.50
C GLU A 335 -26.05 12.12 22.40
N ILE A 336 -25.05 11.44 21.83
CA ILE A 336 -24.25 11.98 20.71
C ILE A 336 -25.13 12.26 19.49
N VAL A 337 -26.04 11.35 19.12
CA VAL A 337 -26.85 11.47 17.90
C VAL A 337 -27.94 12.57 17.95
N LYS A 338 -28.12 13.24 19.10
CA LYS A 338 -28.99 14.43 19.22
C LYS A 338 -28.36 15.66 18.59
N THR A 339 -27.04 15.73 18.59
CA THR A 339 -26.27 16.78 17.91
C THR A 339 -25.90 16.30 16.51
N PHE A 340 -25.77 17.22 15.55
CA PHE A 340 -25.19 16.86 14.27
C PHE A 340 -23.70 16.53 14.46
N THR A 341 -23.31 15.30 14.17
CA THR A 341 -21.94 14.79 14.28
C THR A 341 -21.54 14.18 12.94
N GLU A 342 -20.31 14.45 12.48
CA GLU A 342 -19.81 13.92 11.21
C GLU A 342 -19.22 12.51 11.36
N VAL A 343 -18.43 12.31 12.42
CA VAL A 343 -17.71 11.06 12.71
C VAL A 343 -17.73 10.77 14.21
N ILE A 344 -17.94 9.50 14.55
CA ILE A 344 -17.65 8.93 15.87
C ILE A 344 -16.51 7.91 15.71
N ILE A 345 -15.50 7.98 16.58
CA ILE A 345 -14.41 6.99 16.65
C ILE A 345 -14.23 6.47 18.08
N ALA A 346 -14.11 5.16 18.22
CA ALA A 346 -13.97 4.46 19.51
C ALA A 346 -13.11 3.19 19.36
N PRO A 347 -12.59 2.63 20.46
CA PRO A 347 -11.98 1.30 20.46
C PRO A 347 -12.92 0.22 19.90
N ASP A 348 -14.18 0.23 20.32
CA ASP A 348 -15.24 -0.65 19.80
C ASP A 348 -16.62 -0.03 20.04
N ALA A 349 -17.68 -0.69 19.59
CA ALA A 349 -19.06 -0.30 19.85
C ALA A 349 -19.94 -1.52 20.17
N THR A 350 -20.88 -1.33 21.10
CA THR A 350 -21.96 -2.31 21.33
C THR A 350 -22.89 -2.40 20.12
N ASP A 351 -23.57 -3.54 19.95
CA ASP A 351 -24.52 -3.73 18.85
C ASP A 351 -25.67 -2.72 18.92
N GLU A 352 -26.15 -2.41 20.12
CA GLU A 352 -27.18 -1.41 20.36
C GLU A 352 -26.71 -0.01 19.96
N ALA A 353 -25.49 0.38 20.34
CA ALA A 353 -24.92 1.66 19.95
C ALA A 353 -24.74 1.77 18.42
N ALA A 354 -24.25 0.70 17.79
CA ALA A 354 -24.10 0.64 16.34
C ALA A 354 -25.45 0.81 15.63
N ALA A 355 -26.53 0.20 16.15
CA ALA A 355 -27.88 0.35 15.63
C ALA A 355 -28.41 1.79 15.78
N ILE A 356 -28.18 2.44 16.93
CA ILE A 356 -28.54 3.84 17.17
C ILE A 356 -27.84 4.77 16.17
N VAL A 357 -26.54 4.59 15.97
CA VAL A 357 -25.76 5.37 15.01
C VAL A 357 -26.20 5.07 13.57
N ALA A 358 -26.55 3.82 13.26
CA ALA A 358 -27.01 3.42 11.93
C ALA A 358 -28.29 4.15 11.48
N ALA A 359 -29.16 4.58 12.41
CA ALA A 359 -30.32 5.39 12.10
C ALA A 359 -29.96 6.77 11.50
N LYS A 360 -28.73 7.25 11.69
CA LYS A 360 -28.20 8.48 11.06
C LYS A 360 -27.41 8.14 9.79
N LYS A 361 -28.10 8.06 8.64
CA LYS A 361 -27.57 7.63 7.33
C LYS A 361 -26.16 8.14 6.96
N ASN A 362 -25.81 9.37 7.32
CA ASN A 362 -24.54 10.00 6.92
C ASN A 362 -23.44 9.93 7.98
N LEU A 363 -23.78 9.66 9.24
CA LEU A 363 -22.84 9.65 10.36
C LEU A 363 -21.90 8.46 10.23
N ARG A 364 -20.58 8.70 10.32
CA ARG A 364 -19.59 7.62 10.28
C ARG A 364 -19.37 7.08 11.68
N LEU A 365 -19.33 5.76 11.80
CA LEU A 365 -18.87 5.07 13.01
C LEU A 365 -17.60 4.28 12.66
N LEU A 366 -16.51 4.62 13.34
CA LEU A 366 -15.21 3.98 13.17
C LEU A 366 -14.84 3.22 14.45
N VAL A 367 -14.40 1.97 14.31
CA VAL A 367 -13.87 1.17 15.42
C VAL A 367 -12.43 0.74 15.13
N THR A 368 -11.55 0.91 16.11
CA THR A 368 -10.09 0.71 15.94
C THR A 368 -9.58 -0.58 16.59
N GLY A 369 -10.37 -1.23 17.43
CA GLY A 369 -9.98 -2.42 18.22
C GLY A 369 -9.11 -2.11 19.44
N GLY A 370 -8.77 -0.84 19.68
CA GLY A 370 -7.90 -0.41 20.78
C GLY A 370 -7.60 1.08 20.71
N LEU A 371 -6.87 1.59 21.70
CA LEU A 371 -6.42 2.99 21.73
C LEU A 371 -4.97 3.12 21.23
N PRO A 372 -4.62 4.29 20.65
CA PRO A 372 -3.23 4.63 20.45
C PRO A 372 -2.53 4.72 21.81
N ASP A 373 -1.38 4.08 21.95
CA ASP A 373 -0.51 4.27 23.12
C ASP A 373 0.21 5.62 22.98
N PRO A 374 -0.03 6.61 23.87
CA PRO A 374 0.62 7.92 23.79
C PRO A 374 2.13 7.86 24.04
N ARG A 375 2.63 6.80 24.71
CA ARG A 375 4.05 6.62 25.00
C ARG A 375 4.80 5.91 23.88
N ALA A 376 4.10 5.28 22.94
CA ALA A 376 4.72 4.58 21.84
C ALA A 376 5.58 5.54 20.98
N ALA A 377 6.78 5.08 20.64
CA ALA A 377 7.65 5.80 19.72
C ALA A 377 7.00 5.95 18.35
N GLY A 378 7.38 6.99 17.63
CA GLY A 378 6.93 7.21 16.27
C GLY A 378 7.53 8.47 15.67
N THR A 379 7.32 8.67 14.38
CA THR A 379 7.81 9.85 13.64
C THR A 379 6.63 10.67 13.18
N THR A 380 6.73 11.99 13.27
CA THR A 380 5.83 12.95 12.62
C THR A 380 6.56 13.65 11.48
N VAL A 381 5.84 13.90 10.38
CA VAL A 381 6.39 14.51 9.18
C VAL A 381 5.52 15.68 8.77
N LYS A 382 6.15 16.84 8.56
CA LYS A 382 5.48 18.05 8.08
C LYS A 382 6.18 18.58 6.84
N SER A 383 5.43 18.82 5.77
CA SER A 383 5.95 19.50 4.59
C SER A 383 6.15 20.99 4.87
N VAL A 384 7.27 21.53 4.39
CA VAL A 384 7.54 22.97 4.30
C VAL A 384 7.90 23.30 2.85
N ALA A 385 7.91 24.58 2.48
CA ALA A 385 8.27 24.98 1.12
C ALA A 385 9.69 24.48 0.77
N GLY A 386 9.78 23.52 -0.16
CA GLY A 386 11.05 22.94 -0.60
C GLY A 386 11.65 21.87 0.32
N GLY A 387 10.96 21.40 1.37
CA GLY A 387 11.54 20.42 2.29
C GLY A 387 10.55 19.71 3.23
N LEU A 388 11.10 18.93 4.17
CA LEU A 388 10.37 18.16 5.18
C LEU A 388 10.97 18.42 6.57
N LEU A 389 10.12 18.63 7.57
CA LEU A 389 10.47 18.54 8.98
C LEU A 389 10.08 17.15 9.48
N VAL A 390 11.03 16.45 10.09
CA VAL A 390 10.86 15.08 10.59
C VAL A 390 11.32 15.05 12.04
N GLN A 391 10.45 14.64 12.95
CA GLN A 391 10.74 14.58 14.38
C GLN A 391 10.08 13.37 15.04
N SER A 392 10.49 13.03 16.26
CA SER A 392 9.77 12.06 17.08
C SER A 392 8.39 12.58 17.50
N ARG A 393 7.50 11.66 17.87
CA ARG A 393 6.27 11.99 18.61
C ARG A 393 6.62 12.63 19.95
N ASP A 394 5.71 13.45 20.47
CA ASP A 394 5.76 13.91 21.85
C ASP A 394 5.21 12.77 22.72
N ASN A 395 6.11 12.03 23.38
CA ASN A 395 5.79 10.80 24.11
C ASN A 395 6.49 10.72 25.47
N ALA A 396 6.91 11.87 26.01
CA ALA A 396 7.73 12.01 27.22
C ALA A 396 6.97 11.72 28.52
#